data_AF-A0A061A9V5-F1
#
_entry.id   AF-A0A061A9V5-F1
#
_cell.length_a   1.000
_cell.length_b   1.000
_cell.length_c   1.000
_cell.angle_alpha   90.00
_cell.angle_beta   90.00
_cell.angle_gamma   90.00
#
_symmetry.space_group_name_H-M   'P 1'
#
loop_
_entity.id
_entity.type
_entity.pdbx_description
1 polymer ?
#
loop_
_entity_poly.entity_id
_entity_poly.type
_entity_poly.pdbx_seq_one_letter_code
_entity_poly.pdbx_strand_id
1 'polypeptide(L)'
;MKLLKSNIKQLTSNRLNPHKFSKKKKVQTLYKKRNPTHSGEIYFMHPSHLVPKGEMKKYMKKKGNANPRPVAIIKANHDKTAKVAQIYGTPGNPKNITQKKRIKLHQTNLKKSSWIDTNDKDISEKTKKKFKVGVSPLNKKKGIVHPNDMKRRDKISGINKQKKLT
;
A
#
# COMPACT_ATOMS: atom_id res chain seq x y z
N MET A 1 22.26 85.64 -25.26
CA MET A 1 22.19 84.36 -25.99
C MET A 1 21.72 83.26 -25.03
N LYS A 2 20.74 82.46 -25.46
CA LYS A 2 20.51 81.01 -25.21
C LYS A 2 20.74 80.47 -23.77
N LEU A 3 19.95 79.61 -23.14
CA LEU A 3 18.73 78.81 -23.38
C LEU A 3 18.44 78.23 -21.97
N LEU A 4 17.28 78.46 -21.35
CA LEU A 4 16.13 77.54 -21.31
C LEU A 4 16.34 76.18 -20.60
N LYS A 5 15.52 75.96 -19.55
CA LYS A 5 14.77 74.73 -19.14
C LYS A 5 14.92 74.43 -17.64
N SER A 6 14.03 74.91 -16.79
CA SER A 6 12.76 74.28 -16.35
C SER A 6 12.94 72.93 -15.63
N ASN A 7 12.55 72.84 -14.34
CA ASN A 7 11.55 71.86 -13.88
C ASN A 7 11.34 71.88 -12.35
N ILE A 8 10.18 72.39 -11.96
CA ILE A 8 9.16 71.74 -11.10
C ILE A 8 9.69 70.61 -10.20
N LYS A 9 9.67 70.82 -8.87
CA LYS A 9 9.42 69.74 -7.92
C LYS A 9 8.24 70.07 -7.03
N GLN A 10 7.16 69.38 -7.35
CA GLN A 10 5.92 69.26 -6.59
C GLN A 10 6.15 68.50 -5.28
N LEU A 11 5.53 69.01 -4.22
CA LEU A 11 4.60 68.36 -3.30
C LEU A 11 4.95 66.98 -2.67
N THR A 12 4.74 67.00 -1.34
CA THR A 12 4.17 65.94 -0.49
C THR A 12 5.07 64.76 -0.11
N SER A 13 5.57 64.79 1.12
CA SER A 13 6.00 63.60 1.86
C SER A 13 5.18 63.43 3.14
N ASN A 14 3.87 63.26 3.00
CA ASN A 14 3.02 62.66 4.03
C ASN A 14 2.28 61.47 3.40
N ARG A 15 2.96 60.31 3.34
CA ARG A 15 2.28 59.03 3.17
C ARG A 15 2.59 58.15 4.36
N LEU A 16 1.55 58.04 5.19
CA LEU A 16 1.27 56.99 6.13
C LEU A 16 1.80 55.64 5.62
N ASN A 17 2.51 54.92 6.47
CA ASN A 17 2.83 53.50 6.31
C ASN A 17 1.70 52.68 6.96
N PRO A 18 0.74 52.10 6.22
CA PRO A 18 -0.06 51.01 6.75
C PRO A 18 0.43 49.67 6.18
N HIS A 19 0.32 48.65 7.04
CA HIS A 19 0.42 47.22 6.74
C HIS A 19 1.81 46.62 6.48
N LYS A 20 2.55 46.42 7.58
CA LYS A 20 3.34 45.19 7.74
C LYS A 20 2.37 44.00 7.81
N PHE A 21 2.05 43.41 6.65
CA PHE A 21 1.45 42.09 6.59
C PHE A 21 2.42 41.07 7.17
N SER A 22 2.22 40.71 8.44
CA SER A 22 2.76 39.50 9.04
C SER A 22 2.32 38.32 8.17
N LYS A 23 3.23 37.79 7.35
CA LYS A 23 3.03 36.53 6.63
C LYS A 23 2.82 35.45 7.68
N LYS A 24 1.55 35.13 7.99
CA LYS A 24 1.19 33.93 8.75
C LYS A 24 1.82 32.75 8.01
N LYS A 25 2.89 32.18 8.57
CA LYS A 25 3.45 30.91 8.10
C LYS A 25 2.29 29.92 8.09
N LYS A 26 1.85 29.48 6.90
CA LYS A 26 0.94 28.34 6.79
C LYS A 26 1.66 27.18 7.45
N VAL A 27 1.23 26.82 8.66
CA VAL A 27 1.62 25.57 9.31
C VAL A 27 1.01 24.49 8.43
N GLN A 28 1.73 24.08 7.38
CA GLN A 28 1.56 22.75 6.83
C GLN A 28 1.99 21.84 7.97
N THR A 29 1.03 21.43 8.80
CA THR A 29 1.23 20.26 9.64
C THR A 29 1.54 19.14 8.67
N LEU A 30 2.81 18.77 8.57
CA LEU A 30 3.24 17.49 8.02
C LEU A 30 2.37 16.45 8.72
N TYR A 31 1.31 16.03 8.06
CA TYR A 31 0.52 14.89 8.50
C TYR A 31 1.50 13.74 8.43
N LYS A 32 2.16 13.42 9.56
CA LYS A 32 3.05 12.27 9.67
C LYS A 32 2.26 11.13 9.09
N LYS A 33 2.71 10.56 7.97
CA LYS A 33 2.09 9.38 7.35
C LYS A 33 2.00 8.31 8.44
N ARG A 34 0.86 8.22 9.11
CA ARG A 34 0.59 7.16 10.08
C ARG A 34 0.62 5.88 9.26
N ASN A 35 1.59 5.03 9.51
CA ASN A 35 1.65 3.73 8.86
C ASN A 35 0.31 3.02 9.12
N PRO A 36 -0.36 2.47 8.10
CA PRO A 36 -1.61 1.76 8.30
C PRO A 36 -1.36 0.61 9.28
N THR A 37 -2.12 0.60 10.38
CA THR A 37 -1.88 -0.20 11.60
C THR A 37 -1.78 -1.71 11.38
N HIS A 38 -2.24 -2.21 10.23
CA HIS A 38 -2.35 -3.63 9.93
C HIS A 38 -1.46 -4.10 8.77
N SER A 39 -0.66 -3.23 8.14
CA SER A 39 0.21 -3.67 7.05
C SER A 39 1.24 -4.70 7.54
N GLY A 40 1.44 -5.76 6.76
CA GLY A 40 2.28 -6.90 7.08
C GLY A 40 1.61 -7.97 7.94
N GLU A 41 0.45 -7.73 8.55
CA GLU A 41 -0.19 -8.75 9.40
C GLU A 41 -0.60 -9.98 8.61
N ILE A 42 -0.32 -11.17 9.16
CA ILE A 42 -0.59 -12.46 8.53
C ILE A 42 -1.88 -13.06 9.08
N TYR A 43 -2.75 -13.53 8.18
CA TYR A 43 -4.00 -14.22 8.48
C TYR A 43 -4.10 -15.52 7.69
N PHE A 44 -4.87 -16.48 8.18
CA PHE A 44 -5.13 -17.73 7.46
C PHE A 44 -6.55 -17.71 6.94
N MET A 45 -6.71 -17.83 5.63
CA MET A 45 -7.99 -17.72 4.94
C MET A 45 -8.34 -19.01 4.21
N HIS A 46 -9.63 -19.35 4.17
CA HIS A 46 -10.07 -20.45 3.31
C HIS A 46 -9.85 -20.08 1.83
N PRO A 47 -9.32 -20.99 0.99
CA PRO A 47 -8.95 -20.68 -0.40
C PRO A 47 -10.11 -20.18 -1.26
N SER A 48 -11.36 -20.49 -0.90
CA SER A 48 -12.55 -19.95 -1.58
C SER A 48 -12.66 -18.43 -1.59
N HIS A 49 -11.96 -17.74 -0.68
CA HIS A 49 -11.92 -16.27 -0.68
C HIS A 49 -10.86 -15.71 -1.63
N LEU A 50 -9.90 -16.54 -2.06
CA LEU A 50 -8.72 -16.13 -2.81
C LEU A 50 -8.67 -16.72 -4.21
N VAL A 51 -9.33 -17.84 -4.46
CA VAL A 51 -9.23 -18.60 -5.71
C VAL A 51 -10.57 -18.59 -6.42
N PRO A 52 -10.61 -18.41 -7.76
CA PRO A 52 -11.85 -18.52 -8.54
C PRO A 52 -12.53 -19.87 -8.34
N LYS A 53 -13.87 -19.89 -8.37
CA LYS A 53 -14.68 -21.11 -8.12
C LYS A 53 -14.26 -22.30 -8.99
N GLY A 54 -13.95 -22.06 -10.28
CA GLY A 54 -13.51 -23.11 -11.20
C GLY A 54 -12.18 -23.76 -10.84
N GLU A 55 -11.30 -23.04 -10.14
CA GLU A 55 -9.98 -23.55 -9.72
C GLU A 55 -10.01 -24.20 -8.33
N MET A 56 -11.11 -24.07 -7.58
CA MET A 56 -11.20 -24.58 -6.21
C MET A 56 -10.93 -26.07 -6.08
N LYS A 57 -11.26 -26.87 -7.11
CA LYS A 57 -10.98 -28.31 -7.14
C LYS A 57 -9.51 -28.63 -6.87
N LYS A 58 -8.58 -27.77 -7.33
CA LYS A 58 -7.12 -27.93 -7.12
C LYS A 58 -6.69 -27.73 -5.66
N TYR A 59 -7.53 -27.11 -4.85
CA TYR A 59 -7.25 -26.75 -3.46
C TYR A 59 -8.01 -27.62 -2.46
N MET A 60 -8.94 -28.45 -2.94
CA MET A 60 -9.68 -29.39 -2.12
C MET A 60 -8.86 -30.67 -1.93
N LYS A 61 -8.88 -31.22 -0.72
CA LYS A 61 -8.37 -32.57 -0.43
C LYS A 61 -9.37 -33.62 -0.88
N LYS A 62 -8.92 -34.88 -0.97
CA LYS A 62 -9.77 -36.05 -1.26
C LYS A 62 -10.99 -36.16 -0.31
N LYS A 63 -10.85 -35.73 0.95
CA LYS A 63 -11.93 -35.70 1.95
C LYS A 63 -12.80 -34.41 1.92
N GLY A 64 -12.78 -33.65 0.84
CA GLY A 64 -13.61 -32.43 0.68
C GLY A 64 -13.14 -31.17 1.40
N ASN A 65 -12.20 -31.27 2.36
CA ASN A 65 -11.69 -30.09 3.06
C ASN A 65 -10.55 -29.40 2.31
N ALA A 66 -10.48 -28.07 2.33
CA ALA A 66 -9.37 -27.30 1.77
C ALA A 66 -8.46 -26.72 2.86
N ASN A 67 -7.15 -26.70 2.62
CA ASN A 67 -6.20 -26.13 3.57
C ASN A 67 -6.28 -24.59 3.56
N PRO A 68 -6.42 -23.94 4.73
CA PRO A 68 -6.28 -22.49 4.83
C PRO A 68 -4.95 -22.01 4.27
N ARG A 69 -4.97 -20.86 3.62
CA ARG A 69 -3.82 -20.24 2.96
C ARG A 69 -3.38 -19.02 3.77
N PRO A 70 -2.08 -18.88 4.06
CA PRO A 70 -1.58 -17.67 4.68
C PRO A 70 -1.69 -16.50 3.70
N VAL A 71 -2.13 -15.36 4.20
CA VAL A 71 -2.17 -14.08 3.48
C VAL A 71 -1.56 -13.00 4.35
N ALA A 72 -0.94 -12.00 3.75
CA ALA A 72 -0.54 -10.78 4.43
C ALA A 72 -1.43 -9.61 4.00
N ILE A 73 -1.73 -8.71 4.93
CA ILE A 73 -2.31 -7.42 4.60
C ILE A 73 -1.23 -6.55 3.99
N ILE A 74 -1.47 -6.07 2.77
CA ILE A 74 -0.58 -5.16 2.07
C ILE A 74 -0.89 -3.72 2.45
N LYS A 75 -2.17 -3.36 2.37
CA LYS A 75 -2.66 -2.04 2.70
C LYS A 75 -3.96 -2.17 3.47
N ALA A 76 -4.07 -1.45 4.58
CA ALA A 76 -5.33 -1.25 5.28
C ALA A 76 -5.72 0.23 5.21
N ASN A 77 -6.99 0.50 4.95
CA ASN A 77 -7.58 1.82 4.94
C ASN A 77 -8.16 2.16 6.33
N HIS A 78 -8.54 3.43 6.54
CA HIS A 78 -9.10 3.90 7.81
C HIS A 78 -10.43 3.21 8.18
N ASP A 79 -11.23 2.80 7.20
CA ASP A 79 -12.46 2.03 7.36
C ASP A 79 -12.22 0.53 7.65
N LYS A 80 -10.96 0.16 7.91
CA LYS A 80 -10.46 -1.21 8.10
C LYS A 80 -10.55 -2.10 6.86
N THR A 81 -10.91 -1.56 5.68
CA THR A 81 -10.84 -2.34 4.44
C THR A 81 -9.38 -2.63 4.09
N ALA A 82 -9.12 -3.82 3.56
CA ALA A 82 -7.77 -4.31 3.35
C ALA A 82 -7.56 -4.87 1.94
N LYS A 83 -6.35 -4.64 1.42
CA LYS A 83 -5.77 -5.40 0.31
C LYS A 83 -4.88 -6.49 0.88
N VAL A 84 -5.03 -7.70 0.39
CA VAL A 84 -4.28 -8.88 0.85
C VAL A 84 -3.44 -9.46 -0.28
N ALA A 85 -2.31 -10.06 0.06
CA ALA A 85 -1.51 -10.86 -0.85
C ALA A 85 -1.27 -12.24 -0.25
N GLN A 86 -1.30 -13.27 -1.10
CA GLN A 86 -1.13 -14.64 -0.65
C GLN A 86 0.35 -14.97 -0.39
N ILE A 87 0.61 -15.72 0.68
CA ILE A 87 1.92 -16.29 0.99
C ILE A 87 1.94 -17.77 0.59
N TYR A 88 3.07 -18.24 0.07
CA TYR A 88 3.30 -19.61 -0.37
C TYR A 88 4.55 -20.17 0.32
N GLY A 89 4.51 -21.41 0.82
CA GLY A 89 5.66 -22.08 1.43
C GLY A 89 6.58 -22.82 0.45
N THR A 90 6.17 -22.94 -0.81
CA THR A 90 6.99 -23.50 -1.89
C THR A 90 6.58 -22.78 -3.16
N PRO A 91 7.52 -22.32 -4.00
CA PRO A 91 7.15 -21.78 -5.30
C PRO A 91 6.65 -22.96 -6.13
N GLY A 92 5.33 -23.13 -6.23
CA GLY A 92 4.73 -24.22 -7.02
C GLY A 92 5.12 -24.25 -8.50
N ASN A 93 5.87 -23.26 -8.99
CA ASN A 93 6.51 -23.25 -10.30
C ASN A 93 7.68 -22.22 -10.32
N PRO A 94 8.92 -22.59 -10.70
CA PRO A 94 10.05 -21.66 -10.84
C PRO A 94 9.74 -20.47 -11.75
N LYS A 95 8.94 -20.66 -12.81
CA LYS A 95 8.55 -19.58 -13.75
C LYS A 95 7.81 -18.42 -13.06
N ASN A 96 7.08 -18.68 -11.97
CA ASN A 96 6.38 -17.64 -11.21
C ASN A 96 7.33 -16.80 -10.34
N ILE A 97 8.52 -17.34 -10.03
CA ILE A 97 9.60 -16.60 -9.36
C ILE A 97 10.28 -15.68 -10.40
N THR A 98 10.58 -16.21 -11.58
CA THR A 98 11.25 -15.47 -12.67
C THR A 98 10.39 -14.33 -13.21
N GLN A 99 9.06 -14.47 -13.24
CA GLN A 99 8.13 -13.42 -13.67
C GLN A 99 7.93 -12.26 -12.66
N LYS A 100 8.73 -12.17 -11.58
CA LYS A 100 8.61 -11.13 -10.53
C LYS A 100 7.24 -11.04 -9.86
N LYS A 101 6.42 -12.08 -9.98
CA LYS A 101 5.08 -12.15 -9.37
C LYS A 101 5.15 -12.57 -7.90
N ARG A 102 6.28 -13.11 -7.45
CA ARG A 102 6.47 -13.59 -6.09
C ARG A 102 7.83 -13.18 -5.55
N ILE A 103 7.85 -12.83 -4.27
CA ILE A 103 9.03 -12.26 -3.60
C ILE A 103 9.30 -13.11 -2.38
N LYS A 104 10.52 -13.61 -2.25
CA LYS A 104 10.93 -14.43 -1.10
C LYS A 104 10.78 -13.61 0.19
N LEU A 105 10.46 -14.24 1.30
CA LEU A 105 10.47 -13.62 2.62
C LEU A 105 11.73 -14.09 3.32
N HIS A 106 12.72 -13.22 3.50
CA HIS A 106 14.01 -13.62 4.09
C HIS A 106 14.06 -13.39 5.59
N GLN A 107 13.39 -12.34 6.06
CA GLN A 107 13.47 -11.89 7.45
C GLN A 107 12.18 -12.18 8.22
N THR A 108 11.14 -12.61 7.52
CA THR A 108 9.91 -13.04 8.18
C THR A 108 10.13 -14.40 8.82
N ASN A 109 9.99 -14.47 10.14
CA ASN A 109 10.15 -15.68 10.95
C ASN A 109 9.02 -16.70 10.69
N LEU A 110 9.10 -17.38 9.55
CA LEU A 110 8.24 -18.50 9.19
C LEU A 110 9.07 -19.79 9.27
N LYS A 111 8.45 -20.87 9.78
CA LYS A 111 9.10 -22.19 9.92
C LYS A 111 9.66 -22.75 8.60
N LYS A 112 9.18 -22.26 7.46
CA LYS A 112 9.60 -22.68 6.11
C LYS A 112 9.85 -21.46 5.25
N SER A 113 10.80 -21.59 4.33
CA SER A 113 11.01 -20.62 3.25
C SER A 113 9.67 -20.27 2.61
N SER A 114 9.39 -18.98 2.48
CA SER A 114 8.08 -18.51 2.03
C SER A 114 8.21 -17.39 1.02
N TRP A 115 7.20 -17.21 0.18
CA TRP A 115 7.14 -16.19 -0.85
C TRP A 115 5.79 -15.49 -0.79
N ILE A 116 5.79 -14.17 -0.92
CA ILE A 116 4.58 -13.34 -1.00
C ILE A 116 4.28 -12.95 -2.44
N ASP A 117 3.02 -12.98 -2.83
CA ASP A 117 2.57 -12.54 -4.15
C ASP A 117 2.62 -11.00 -4.30
N THR A 118 2.92 -10.53 -5.51
CA THR A 118 2.79 -9.11 -5.86
C THR A 118 1.39 -8.77 -6.36
N ASN A 119 0.56 -9.77 -6.66
CA ASN A 119 -0.83 -9.59 -7.06
C ASN A 119 -1.71 -9.44 -5.82
N ASP A 120 -2.11 -8.19 -5.58
CA ASP A 120 -3.03 -7.84 -4.51
C ASP A 120 -4.45 -8.27 -4.83
N LYS A 121 -5.18 -8.76 -3.83
CA LYS A 121 -6.63 -8.91 -3.86
C LYS A 121 -7.27 -8.00 -2.84
N ASP A 122 -8.32 -7.30 -3.23
CA ASP A 122 -9.12 -6.45 -2.34
C ASP A 122 -10.54 -6.99 -2.12
N ILE A 123 -11.03 -7.82 -3.04
CA ILE A 123 -12.35 -8.45 -3.00
C ILE A 123 -12.23 -9.96 -2.79
N SER A 124 -13.10 -10.50 -1.94
CA SER A 124 -13.25 -11.94 -1.71
C SER A 124 -13.90 -12.63 -2.90
N GLU A 125 -13.33 -13.75 -3.34
CA GLU A 125 -13.95 -14.59 -4.37
C GLU A 125 -15.27 -15.23 -3.91
N LYS A 126 -15.35 -15.67 -2.64
CA LYS A 126 -16.54 -16.29 -2.05
C LYS A 126 -17.71 -15.30 -1.87
N THR A 127 -17.48 -14.18 -1.18
CA THR A 127 -18.54 -13.26 -0.77
C THR A 127 -18.72 -12.07 -1.70
N LYS A 128 -17.79 -11.85 -2.64
CA LYS A 128 -17.75 -10.69 -3.55
C LYS A 128 -17.71 -9.33 -2.83
N LYS A 129 -17.36 -9.31 -1.54
CA LYS A 129 -17.18 -8.11 -0.71
C LYS A 129 -15.70 -7.83 -0.46
N LYS A 130 -15.38 -6.57 -0.14
CA LYS A 130 -14.02 -6.16 0.27
C LYS A 130 -13.61 -6.87 1.56
N PHE A 131 -12.32 -7.18 1.69
CA PHE A 131 -11.78 -7.67 2.95
C PHE A 131 -11.79 -6.57 4.01
N LYS A 132 -12.12 -6.92 5.26
CA LYS A 132 -12.13 -5.99 6.39
C LYS A 132 -11.46 -6.63 7.60
N VAL A 133 -10.50 -5.93 8.19
CA VAL A 133 -9.78 -6.40 9.40
C VAL A 133 -10.74 -6.49 10.58
N GLY A 134 -10.66 -7.59 11.34
CA GLY A 134 -11.55 -7.89 12.45
C GLY A 134 -12.86 -8.59 12.04
N VAL A 135 -13.11 -8.76 10.73
CA VAL A 135 -14.27 -9.47 10.19
C VAL A 135 -13.80 -10.72 9.46
N SER A 136 -14.55 -11.81 9.54
CA SER A 136 -14.22 -13.04 8.81
C SER A 136 -14.04 -12.75 7.30
N PRO A 137 -12.95 -13.22 6.67
CA PRO A 137 -11.97 -14.19 7.17
C PRO A 137 -10.69 -13.60 7.81
N LEU A 138 -10.64 -12.29 8.08
CA LEU A 138 -9.50 -11.57 8.69
C LEU A 138 -9.75 -11.24 10.19
N ASN A 139 -10.23 -12.20 10.96
CA ASN A 139 -10.58 -12.01 12.38
C ASN A 139 -9.47 -12.43 13.36
N LYS A 140 -8.58 -13.37 12.98
CA LYS A 140 -7.52 -13.89 13.86
C LYS A 140 -6.13 -13.75 13.23
N LYS A 141 -5.34 -12.82 13.77
CA LYS A 141 -3.93 -12.63 13.40
C LYS A 141 -3.11 -13.88 13.73
N LYS A 142 -2.19 -14.23 12.84
CA LYS A 142 -1.30 -15.40 12.93
C LYS A 142 0.19 -15.05 12.93
N GLY A 143 0.54 -13.84 12.55
CA GLY A 143 1.92 -13.38 12.53
C GLY A 143 2.05 -12.02 11.87
N ILE A 144 3.28 -11.66 11.53
CA ILE A 144 3.61 -10.41 10.84
C ILE A 144 4.75 -10.67 9.85
N VAL A 145 4.62 -10.13 8.65
CA VAL A 145 5.70 -10.07 7.65
C VAL A 145 6.71 -9.03 8.10
N HIS A 146 8.00 -9.35 8.02
CA HIS A 146 9.05 -8.43 8.43
C HIS A 146 8.98 -7.12 7.61
N PRO A 147 9.13 -5.93 8.23
CA PRO A 147 8.97 -4.66 7.53
C PRO A 147 9.88 -4.49 6.29
N ASN A 148 11.09 -5.04 6.31
CA ASN A 148 11.99 -4.97 5.16
C ASN A 148 11.53 -5.88 4.00
N ASP A 149 10.95 -7.05 4.31
CA ASP A 149 10.35 -7.91 3.28
C ASP A 149 9.15 -7.20 2.65
N MET A 150 8.34 -6.49 3.45
CA MET A 150 7.24 -5.64 2.97
C MET A 150 7.74 -4.50 2.08
N LYS A 151 8.75 -3.73 2.52
CA LYS A 151 9.35 -2.64 1.72
C LYS A 151 9.88 -3.14 0.38
N ARG A 152 10.60 -4.26 0.40
CA ARG A 152 11.14 -4.87 -0.82
C ARG A 152 10.03 -5.30 -1.76
N ARG A 153 8.94 -5.83 -1.20
CA ARG A 153 7.77 -6.22 -1.95
C ARG A 153 7.09 -5.05 -2.63
N ASP A 154 6.87 -3.96 -1.91
CA ASP A 154 6.22 -2.76 -2.45
C ASP A 154 7.09 -2.10 -3.53
N LYS A 155 8.41 -2.08 -3.38
CA LYS A 155 9.35 -1.61 -4.42
C LYS A 155 9.18 -2.39 -5.72
N ILE A 156 9.17 -3.72 -5.66
CA ILE A 156 9.04 -4.57 -6.86
C ILE A 156 7.63 -4.46 -7.47
N SER A 157 6.59 -4.41 -6.64
CA SER A 157 5.21 -4.21 -7.11
C SER A 157 5.04 -2.88 -7.85
N GLY A 158 5.66 -1.80 -7.37
CA GLY A 158 5.66 -0.49 -8.02
C GLY A 158 6.31 -0.52 -9.42
N ILE A 159 7.47 -1.17 -9.53
CA ILE A 159 8.18 -1.33 -10.81
C ILE A 159 7.33 -2.08 -11.83
N ASN A 160 6.66 -3.16 -11.41
CA ASN A 160 5.81 -3.95 -12.30
C ASN A 160 4.57 -3.18 -12.80
N LYS A 161 4.03 -2.25 -11.99
CA LYS A 161 2.91 -1.40 -12.40
C LYS A 161 3.31 -0.38 -13.46
N GLN A 162 4.49 0.23 -13.33
CA GLN A 162 5.01 1.18 -14.33
C GLN A 162 5.23 0.52 -15.69
N LYS A 163 5.84 -0.67 -15.72
CA LYS A 163 6.06 -1.43 -16.98
C LYS A 163 4.78 -1.87 -17.70
N LYS A 164 3.62 -1.87 -17.02
CA LYS A 164 2.34 -2.23 -17.64
C LYS A 164 1.67 -1.03 -18.33
N LEU A 165 2.14 0.19 -18.05
CA LEU A 165 1.60 1.44 -18.56
C LEU A 165 2.44 2.04 -19.71
N THR A 166 3.56 1.39 -20.05
CA THR A 166 4.47 1.71 -21.15
C THR A 166 4.39 0.63 -22.19
#